data_AF-F9XM29-F1
#
_entry.id   AF-F9XM29-F1
#
_cell.length_a   1.000
_cell.length_b   1.000
_cell.length_c   1.000
_cell.angle_alpha   90.00
_cell.angle_beta   90.00
_cell.angle_gamma   90.00
#
_symmetry.space_group_name_H-M   'P 1'
#
loop_
_entity.id
_entity.type
_entity.pdbx_description
1 polymer ?
#
loop_
_entity_poly.entity_id
_entity_poly.type
_entity_poly.pdbx_seq_one_letter_code
_entity_poly.pdbx_strand_id
1 'polypeptide(L)'
;GLQMGYNWQHLSFAAHWSSPTQATLVCFDLPLDTEHAIHMSLESQPLDAVYSHPYGIHAFILDHVTTLYDTAIWKLRDTVRHNELHRPTVAQPSANYTSLHDMARHMAHSTEVCGVALGVVDSMLSDLQSLPTTISSSTPANTASSILADMLRQRSLLYGFHLRCQATEARLKNEIALV
;
A
#
# COMPACT_ATOMS: atom_id res chain seq x y z
N GLY A 1 24.44 5.63 18.89
CA GLY A 1 23.76 5.49 17.58
C GLY A 1 22.28 5.42 17.84
N LEU A 2 21.49 6.33 17.27
CA LEU A 2 20.03 6.26 17.32
C LEU A 2 19.60 5.14 16.38
N GLN A 3 19.30 3.97 16.93
CA GLN A 3 18.58 2.93 16.22
C GLN A 3 17.17 3.49 16.03
N MET A 4 16.87 3.99 14.82
CA MET A 4 15.51 4.37 14.45
C MET A 4 14.64 3.14 14.66
N GLY A 5 13.82 3.13 15.71
CA GLY A 5 12.89 2.03 15.96
C GLY A 5 11.96 1.93 14.76
N TYR A 6 12.12 0.89 13.95
CA TYR A 6 11.23 0.60 12.83
C TYR A 6 10.40 -0.62 13.18
N ASN A 7 9.13 -0.59 12.78
CA ASN A 7 8.23 -1.72 12.89
C ASN A 7 7.74 -2.07 11.48
N TRP A 8 8.06 -3.26 11.01
CA TRP A 8 7.54 -3.74 9.72
C TRP A 8 6.12 -4.26 9.91
N GLN A 9 5.21 -3.77 9.09
CA GLN A 9 3.83 -4.24 9.06
C GLN A 9 3.70 -5.24 7.92
N HIS A 10 3.37 -6.48 8.26
CA HIS A 10 3.19 -7.57 7.30
C HIS A 10 1.70 -7.81 7.06
N LEU A 11 1.05 -6.87 6.37
CA LEU A 11 -0.39 -6.98 6.11
C LEU A 11 -0.66 -8.13 5.13
N SER A 12 -1.56 -9.03 5.52
CA SER A 12 -2.07 -10.07 4.63
C SER A 12 -3.60 -10.16 4.75
N PHE A 13 -4.25 -10.44 3.63
CA PHE A 13 -5.71 -10.48 3.53
C PHE A 13 -6.14 -11.76 2.82
N ALA A 14 -7.17 -12.41 3.35
CA ALA A 14 -7.83 -13.52 2.68
C ALA A 14 -9.34 -13.29 2.71
N ALA A 15 -9.99 -13.36 1.55
CA ALA A 15 -11.43 -13.26 1.44
C ALA A 15 -12.02 -14.62 1.07
N HIS A 16 -13.09 -15.01 1.76
CA HIS A 16 -13.87 -16.21 1.46
C HIS A 16 -15.34 -15.88 1.33
N TRP A 17 -15.96 -16.33 0.24
CA TRP A 17 -17.39 -16.20 0.00
C TRP A 17 -18.07 -17.55 0.30
N SER A 18 -18.92 -17.55 1.32
CA SER A 18 -19.67 -18.74 1.74
C SER A 18 -21.06 -18.79 1.10
N SER A 19 -21.61 -17.63 0.74
CA SER A 19 -22.83 -17.47 -0.07
C SER A 19 -22.78 -16.13 -0.82
N PRO A 20 -23.69 -15.87 -1.78
CA PRO A 20 -23.74 -14.60 -2.51
C PRO A 20 -23.92 -13.35 -1.61
N THR A 21 -24.41 -13.52 -0.39
CA THR A 21 -24.64 -12.43 0.58
C THR A 21 -23.75 -12.52 1.82
N GLN A 22 -22.81 -13.47 1.84
CA GLN A 22 -21.96 -13.72 3.01
C GLN A 22 -20.51 -13.92 2.60
N ALA A 23 -19.70 -12.90 2.88
CA ALA A 23 -18.26 -12.93 2.76
C ALA A 23 -17.58 -12.84 4.14
N THR A 24 -16.42 -13.45 4.28
CA THR A 24 -15.53 -13.32 5.43
C THR A 24 -14.20 -12.79 4.92
N LEU A 25 -13.76 -11.65 5.48
CA LEU A 25 -12.41 -11.14 5.28
C LEU A 25 -11.59 -11.45 6.53
N VAL A 26 -10.49 -12.18 6.33
CA VAL A 26 -9.50 -12.44 7.36
C VAL A 26 -8.34 -11.49 7.14
N CYS A 27 -8.05 -10.69 8.16
CA CYS A 27 -7.02 -9.67 8.17
C CYS A 27 -5.91 -10.12 9.14
N PHE A 28 -4.68 -10.26 8.64
CA PHE A 28 -3.52 -10.63 9.45
C PHE A 28 -2.64 -9.42 9.71
N ASP A 29 -2.16 -9.30 10.94
CA ASP A 29 -1.20 -8.28 11.39
C ASP A 29 -1.62 -6.83 11.11
N LEU A 30 -2.94 -6.56 11.15
CA LEU A 30 -3.47 -5.22 10.99
C LEU A 30 -3.19 -4.36 12.22
N PRO A 31 -2.73 -3.11 12.03
CA PRO A 31 -2.66 -2.13 13.11
C PRO A 31 -4.06 -1.83 13.63
N LEU A 32 -4.20 -1.65 14.96
CA LEU A 32 -5.49 -1.36 15.61
C LEU A 32 -6.21 -0.15 14.99
N ASP A 33 -5.48 0.91 14.66
CA ASP A 33 -6.06 2.10 14.02
C ASP A 33 -6.64 1.78 12.64
N THR A 34 -5.98 0.90 11.88
CA THR A 34 -6.44 0.44 10.57
C THR A 34 -7.64 -0.48 10.71
N GLU A 35 -7.60 -1.42 11.65
CA GLU A 35 -8.73 -2.30 11.96
C GLU A 35 -9.97 -1.47 12.29
N HIS A 36 -9.83 -0.48 13.17
CA HIS A 36 -10.92 0.41 13.55
C HIS A 36 -11.44 1.21 12.35
N ALA A 37 -10.55 1.75 11.51
CA ALA A 37 -10.93 2.48 10.30
C ALA A 37 -11.70 1.60 9.30
N ILE A 38 -11.27 0.34 9.11
CA ILE A 38 -11.95 -0.64 8.26
C ILE A 38 -13.34 -0.96 8.82
N HIS A 39 -13.43 -1.23 10.13
CA HIS A 39 -14.69 -1.54 10.79
C HIS A 39 -15.70 -0.39 10.64
N MET A 40 -15.27 0.84 10.94
CA MET A 40 -16.13 2.01 10.83
C MET A 40 -16.58 2.28 9.40
N SER A 41 -15.67 2.08 8.43
CA SER A 41 -15.98 2.25 7.01
C SER A 41 -16.99 1.19 6.54
N LEU A 42 -16.87 -0.07 6.99
CA LEU A 42 -17.83 -1.15 6.71
C LEU A 42 -19.22 -0.87 7.30
N GLU A 43 -19.30 -0.38 8.55
CA GLU A 43 -20.56 -0.03 9.20
C GLU A 43 -21.29 1.14 8.52
N SER A 44 -20.53 2.03 7.87
CA SER A 44 -21.07 3.21 7.20
C SER A 44 -21.55 2.96 5.76
N GLN A 45 -21.16 1.83 5.17
CA GLN A 45 -21.44 1.52 3.76
C GLN A 45 -22.72 0.68 3.62
N PRO A 46 -23.53 0.92 2.58
CA PRO A 46 -24.57 -0.02 2.21
C PRO A 46 -23.90 -1.34 1.80
N LEU A 47 -24.15 -2.38 2.59
CA LEU A 47 -23.56 -3.72 2.46
C LEU A 47 -23.71 -4.30 1.04
N ASP A 48 -24.76 -3.91 0.33
CA ASP A 48 -25.08 -4.28 -1.05
C ASP A 48 -23.94 -3.96 -2.03
N ALA A 49 -23.23 -2.85 -1.81
CA ALA A 49 -22.10 -2.44 -2.65
C ALA A 49 -20.88 -3.35 -2.47
N VAL A 50 -20.70 -3.91 -1.26
CA VAL A 50 -19.60 -4.81 -0.93
C VAL A 50 -19.91 -6.25 -1.34
N TYR A 51 -21.15 -6.70 -1.15
CA TYR A 51 -21.57 -8.09 -1.39
C TYR A 51 -21.96 -8.40 -2.84
N SER A 52 -22.26 -7.39 -3.65
CA SER A 52 -22.72 -7.57 -5.03
C SER A 52 -21.69 -8.18 -5.97
N HIS A 53 -20.42 -8.31 -5.57
CA HIS A 53 -19.36 -8.86 -6.41
C HIS A 53 -18.21 -9.49 -5.59
N PRO A 54 -17.61 -10.61 -6.03
CA PRO A 54 -16.50 -11.28 -5.31
C PRO A 54 -15.29 -10.38 -4.97
N TYR A 55 -15.04 -9.38 -5.82
CA TYR A 55 -13.99 -8.38 -5.66
C TYR A 55 -14.41 -7.10 -4.93
N GLY A 56 -15.69 -6.95 -4.55
CA GLY A 56 -16.18 -5.75 -3.87
C GLY A 56 -15.45 -5.49 -2.55
N ILE A 57 -15.27 -6.54 -1.73
CA ILE A 57 -14.51 -6.46 -0.48
C ILE A 57 -13.01 -6.15 -0.69
N HIS A 58 -12.45 -6.57 -1.83
CA HIS A 58 -11.06 -6.29 -2.19
C HIS A 58 -10.89 -4.83 -2.63
N ALA A 59 -11.80 -4.30 -3.45
CA ALA A 59 -11.79 -2.89 -3.84
C ALA A 59 -11.94 -1.98 -2.62
N PHE A 60 -12.78 -2.37 -1.67
CA PHE A 60 -12.97 -1.68 -0.40
C PHE A 60 -11.69 -1.69 0.47
N ILE A 61 -11.11 -2.86 0.75
CA ILE A 61 -9.93 -2.95 1.62
C ILE A 61 -8.71 -2.25 1.01
N LEU A 62 -8.61 -2.24 -0.32
CA LEU A 62 -7.48 -1.66 -1.04
C LEU A 62 -7.36 -0.14 -0.85
N ASP A 63 -8.47 0.56 -0.55
CA ASP A 63 -8.44 1.99 -0.22
C ASP A 63 -7.69 2.25 1.11
N HIS A 64 -7.96 1.43 2.12
CA HIS A 64 -7.27 1.49 3.41
C HIS A 64 -5.81 1.08 3.29
N VAL A 65 -5.52 0.01 2.53
CA VAL A 65 -4.15 -0.45 2.28
C VAL A 65 -3.35 0.63 1.56
N THR A 66 -3.90 1.26 0.52
CA THR A 66 -3.23 2.33 -0.23
C THR A 66 -2.88 3.50 0.69
N THR A 67 -3.77 3.87 1.62
CA THR A 67 -3.50 4.92 2.62
C THR A 67 -2.32 4.57 3.55
N LEU A 68 -2.18 3.31 3.95
CA LEU A 68 -1.04 2.85 4.75
C LEU A 68 0.28 2.94 3.98
N TYR A 69 0.27 2.53 2.71
CA TYR A 69 1.43 2.65 1.84
C TYR A 69 1.84 4.11 1.65
N ASP A 70 0.88 5.00 1.38
CA ASP A 70 1.15 6.43 1.25
C ASP A 70 1.83 6.95 2.53
N THR A 71 1.20 6.74 3.68
CA THR A 71 1.73 7.20 4.97
C THR A 71 3.15 6.69 5.25
N ALA A 72 3.42 5.41 5.02
CA ALA A 72 4.74 4.82 5.24
C ALA A 72 5.80 5.44 4.32
N ILE A 73 5.46 5.62 3.05
CA ILE A 73 6.37 6.14 2.02
C ILE A 73 6.66 7.62 2.24
N TRP A 74 5.65 8.42 2.63
CA TRP A 74 5.86 9.81 3.01
C TRP A 74 6.80 9.94 4.20
N LYS A 75 6.61 9.14 5.26
CA LYS A 75 7.50 9.15 6.44
C LYS A 75 8.95 8.83 6.08
N LEU A 76 9.17 7.82 5.24
CA LEU A 76 10.52 7.46 4.79
C LEU A 76 11.15 8.56 3.95
N ARG A 77 10.41 9.11 2.99
CA ARG A 77 10.89 10.22 2.18
C ARG A 77 11.20 11.46 3.01
N ASP A 78 10.39 11.77 4.01
CA ASP A 78 10.63 12.91 4.90
C ASP A 78 11.88 12.70 5.76
N THR A 79 12.14 11.47 6.16
CA THR A 79 13.39 11.10 6.84
C THR A 79 14.61 11.32 5.94
N VAL A 80 14.53 10.92 4.66
CA VAL A 80 15.59 11.19 3.67
C VAL A 80 15.76 12.69 3.46
N ARG A 81 14.66 13.42 3.24
CA ARG A 81 14.65 14.87 3.06
C ARG A 81 15.27 15.60 4.25
N HIS A 82 14.98 15.14 5.47
CA HIS A 82 15.57 15.69 6.68
C HIS A 82 17.10 15.53 6.67
N ASN A 83 17.63 14.36 6.31
CA ASN A 83 19.07 14.16 6.20
C ASN A 83 19.71 15.03 5.10
N GLU A 84 19.07 15.14 3.93
CA GLU A 84 19.54 16.01 2.84
C GLU A 84 19.65 17.49 3.25
N LEU A 85 18.79 17.95 4.16
CA LEU A 85 18.78 19.32 4.68
C LEU A 85 19.82 19.55 5.78
N HIS A 86 20.25 18.49 6.46
CA HIS A 86 21.22 18.53 7.55
C HIS A 86 22.54 17.87 7.15
N ARG A 87 22.95 18.05 5.90
CA ARG A 87 24.22 17.52 5.40
C ARG A 87 25.39 18.02 6.24
N PRO A 88 26.43 17.19 6.42
CA PRO A 88 27.68 17.63 7.02
C PRO A 88 28.21 18.86 6.28
N THR A 89 28.70 19.82 7.04
CA THR A 89 29.38 21.00 6.50
C THR A 89 30.83 20.98 6.94
N VAL A 90 31.67 21.84 6.35
CA VAL A 90 33.06 22.02 6.81
C VAL A 90 33.12 22.34 8.32
N ALA A 91 32.09 23.01 8.86
CA ALA A 91 31.99 23.33 10.28
C ALA A 91 31.46 22.17 11.15
N GLN A 92 30.76 21.20 10.56
CA GLN A 92 30.19 20.02 11.24
C GLN A 92 30.34 18.79 10.34
N PRO A 93 31.52 18.15 10.33
CA PRO A 93 31.88 17.15 9.33
C PRO A 93 31.30 15.74 9.59
N SER A 94 30.66 15.49 10.73
CA SER A 94 30.24 14.13 11.09
C SER A 94 28.90 13.75 10.45
N ALA A 95 28.95 12.97 9.37
CA ALA A 95 27.79 12.25 8.87
C ALA A 95 27.54 10.98 9.70
N ASN A 96 26.28 10.68 10.00
CA ASN A 96 25.93 9.39 10.58
C ASN A 96 25.71 8.35 9.46
N TYR A 97 26.81 7.85 8.88
CA TYR A 97 26.78 6.88 7.77
C TYR A 97 25.96 5.63 8.07
N THR A 98 25.99 5.14 9.31
CA THR A 98 25.17 3.99 9.73
C THR A 98 23.68 4.28 9.52
N SER A 99 23.23 5.47 9.92
CA SER A 99 21.84 5.88 9.71
C SER A 99 21.48 5.99 8.23
N LEU A 100 22.39 6.51 7.38
CA LEU A 100 22.15 6.62 5.94
C LEU A 100 22.05 5.24 5.27
N HIS A 101 22.92 4.30 5.63
CA HIS A 101 22.86 2.93 5.13
C HIS A 101 21.62 2.18 5.62
N ASP A 102 21.24 2.34 6.88
CA ASP A 102 20.01 1.77 7.41
C ASP A 102 18.79 2.32 6.67
N MET A 103 18.72 3.63 6.45
CA MET A 103 17.67 4.24 5.63
C MET A 103 17.65 3.68 4.20
N ALA A 104 18.81 3.42 3.60
CA ALA A 104 18.89 2.88 2.24
C ALA A 104 18.32 1.47 2.17
N ARG A 105 18.62 0.64 3.17
CA ARG A 105 18.02 -0.69 3.33
C ARG A 105 16.51 -0.61 3.50
N HIS A 106 16.01 0.33 4.31
CA HIS A 106 14.57 0.53 4.49
C HIS A 106 13.88 0.99 3.20
N MET A 107 14.48 1.93 2.48
CA MET A 107 13.97 2.39 1.18
C MET A 107 13.90 1.27 0.15
N ALA A 108 14.97 0.48 0.03
CA ALA A 108 15.01 -0.65 -0.91
C ALA A 108 13.91 -1.68 -0.58
N HIS A 109 13.72 -2.02 0.69
CA HIS A 109 12.64 -2.91 1.11
C HIS A 109 11.26 -2.33 0.81
N SER A 110 11.04 -1.03 1.05
CA SER A 110 9.77 -0.38 0.70
C SER A 110 9.52 -0.33 -0.82
N THR A 111 10.56 -0.18 -1.64
CA THR A 111 10.46 -0.32 -3.11
C THR A 111 9.98 -1.73 -3.49
N GLU A 112 10.60 -2.76 -2.90
CA GLU A 112 10.25 -4.17 -3.11
C GLU A 112 8.80 -4.46 -2.72
N VAL A 113 8.41 -4.14 -1.48
CA VAL A 113 7.06 -4.39 -0.96
C VAL A 113 5.98 -3.65 -1.75
N CYS A 114 6.27 -2.43 -2.24
CA CYS A 114 5.35 -1.71 -3.12
C CYS A 114 5.23 -2.36 -4.51
N GLY A 115 6.32 -2.95 -5.02
CA GLY A 115 6.29 -3.74 -6.26
C GLY A 115 5.46 -5.03 -6.11
N VAL A 116 5.58 -5.72 -4.97
CA VAL A 116 4.76 -6.89 -4.66
C VAL A 116 3.27 -6.53 -4.59
N ALA A 117 2.92 -5.44 -3.88
CA ALA A 117 1.54 -4.99 -3.79
C ALA A 117 0.94 -4.67 -5.17
N LEU A 118 1.71 -4.03 -6.06
CA LEU A 118 1.31 -3.81 -7.45
C LEU A 118 1.02 -5.12 -8.18
N GLY A 119 1.90 -6.11 -8.07
CA GLY A 119 1.72 -7.42 -8.71
C GLY A 119 0.46 -8.15 -8.21
N VAL A 120 0.15 -8.04 -6.92
CA VAL A 120 -1.08 -8.58 -6.33
C VAL A 120 -2.32 -7.90 -6.94
N VAL A 121 -2.34 -6.57 -7.00
CA VAL A 121 -3.46 -5.82 -7.58
C VAL A 121 -3.60 -6.08 -9.09
N ASP A 122 -2.49 -6.20 -9.82
CA ASP A 122 -2.46 -6.59 -11.22
C ASP A 122 -3.09 -7.98 -11.45
N SER A 123 -2.77 -8.93 -10.58
CA SER A 123 -3.35 -10.28 -10.63
C SER A 123 -4.85 -10.24 -10.38
N MET A 124 -5.29 -9.51 -9.35
CA MET A 124 -6.72 -9.34 -9.04
C MET A 124 -7.49 -8.66 -10.20
N LEU A 125 -6.89 -7.66 -10.84
CA LEU A 125 -7.49 -6.97 -12.00
C LEU A 125 -7.60 -7.91 -13.21
N SER A 126 -6.57 -8.71 -13.48
CA SER A 126 -6.61 -9.72 -14.53
C SER A 126 -7.72 -10.74 -14.29
N ASP A 127 -7.83 -11.22 -13.05
CA ASP A 127 -8.88 -12.17 -12.66
C ASP A 127 -10.27 -11.53 -12.80
N LEU A 128 -10.45 -10.29 -12.32
CA LEU A 128 -11.68 -9.51 -12.44
C LEU A 128 -12.13 -9.36 -13.91
N GLN A 129 -11.19 -9.08 -14.82
CA GLN A 129 -11.47 -8.92 -16.24
C GLN A 129 -11.77 -10.25 -16.95
N SER A 130 -11.27 -11.36 -16.42
CA SER A 130 -11.49 -12.71 -16.98
C SER A 130 -12.77 -13.39 -16.48
N LEU A 131 -13.48 -12.81 -15.51
CA LEU A 131 -14.69 -13.39 -14.94
C LEU A 131 -15.78 -13.58 -16.01
N PRO A 132 -16.40 -14.78 -16.09
CA PRO A 132 -17.50 -15.04 -17.02
C PRO A 132 -18.68 -14.10 -16.83
N THR A 133 -19.30 -13.69 -17.94
CA THR A 133 -20.48 -12.79 -17.97
C THR A 133 -21.68 -13.32 -17.17
N THR A 134 -21.76 -14.63 -16.91
CA THR A 134 -22.79 -15.29 -16.09
C THR A 134 -22.63 -15.06 -14.59
N ILE A 135 -21.45 -14.75 -14.07
CA ILE A 135 -21.29 -14.25 -12.69
C ILE A 135 -21.74 -12.79 -12.66
N SER A 136 -21.37 -12.02 -13.70
CA SER A 136 -21.79 -10.64 -13.90
C SER A 136 -23.27 -10.45 -14.23
N SER A 137 -24.07 -11.49 -14.53
CA SER A 137 -25.51 -11.33 -14.79
C SER A 137 -26.34 -11.23 -13.51
N SER A 138 -25.80 -11.69 -12.38
CA SER A 138 -26.36 -11.49 -11.04
C SER A 138 -25.98 -10.14 -10.42
N THR A 139 -24.94 -9.50 -10.95
CA THR A 139 -24.41 -8.20 -10.52
C THR A 139 -24.86 -7.11 -11.49
N PRO A 140 -25.39 -5.97 -11.01
CA PRO A 140 -25.65 -4.83 -11.88
C PRO A 140 -24.38 -4.40 -12.65
N ALA A 141 -24.46 -4.23 -13.98
CA ALA A 141 -23.29 -3.93 -14.83
C ALA A 141 -22.54 -2.64 -14.41
N ASN A 142 -23.25 -1.68 -13.83
CA ASN A 142 -22.68 -0.48 -13.21
C ASN A 142 -21.79 -0.80 -12.00
N THR A 143 -22.12 -1.82 -11.20
CA THR A 143 -21.34 -2.20 -10.02
C THR A 143 -20.02 -2.87 -10.38
N ALA A 144 -20.03 -3.83 -11.32
CA ALA A 144 -18.78 -4.45 -11.80
C ALA A 144 -17.84 -3.41 -12.44
N SER A 145 -18.41 -2.48 -13.21
CA SER A 145 -17.66 -1.34 -13.78
C SER A 145 -17.08 -0.42 -12.69
N SER A 146 -17.85 -0.14 -11.64
CA SER A 146 -17.37 0.66 -10.49
C SER A 146 -16.19 -0.01 -9.78
N ILE A 147 -16.30 -1.29 -9.48
CA ILE A 147 -15.24 -2.06 -8.79
C ILE A 147 -13.96 -2.05 -9.63
N LEU A 148 -14.07 -2.29 -10.94
CA LEU A 148 -12.92 -2.23 -11.84
C LEU A 148 -12.28 -0.83 -11.83
N ALA A 149 -13.09 0.22 -11.94
CA ALA A 149 -12.60 1.59 -11.91
C ALA A 149 -11.91 1.92 -10.57
N ASP A 150 -12.47 1.46 -9.45
CA ASP A 150 -11.92 1.67 -8.13
C ASP A 150 -10.58 0.96 -7.96
N MET A 151 -10.49 -0.31 -8.36
CA MET A 151 -9.23 -1.07 -8.31
C MET A 151 -8.15 -0.46 -9.23
N LEU A 152 -8.50 -0.02 -10.44
CA LEU A 152 -7.57 0.66 -11.35
C LEU A 152 -7.04 1.98 -10.78
N ARG A 153 -7.90 2.72 -10.08
CA ARG A 153 -7.52 3.95 -9.39
C ARG A 153 -6.55 3.67 -8.24
N GLN A 154 -6.84 2.69 -7.39
CA GLN A 154 -5.92 2.30 -6.30
C GLN A 154 -4.58 1.80 -6.84
N ARG A 155 -4.60 0.97 -7.90
CA ARG A 155 -3.39 0.52 -8.59
C ARG A 155 -2.54 1.70 -9.07
N SER A 156 -3.17 2.72 -9.64
CA SER A 156 -2.46 3.92 -10.13
C SER A 156 -1.78 4.68 -8.99
N LEU A 157 -2.40 4.74 -7.82
CA LEU A 157 -1.79 5.32 -6.62
C LEU A 157 -0.59 4.50 -6.16
N LEU A 158 -0.74 3.18 -5.99
CA LEU A 158 0.35 2.26 -5.65
C LEU A 158 1.51 2.35 -6.65
N TYR A 159 1.22 2.56 -7.93
CA TYR A 159 2.26 2.74 -8.95
C TYR A 159 3.04 4.03 -8.74
N GLY A 160 2.33 5.14 -8.48
CA GLY A 160 2.96 6.41 -8.11
C GLY A 160 3.82 6.29 -6.84
N PHE A 161 3.38 5.49 -5.87
CA PHE A 161 4.12 5.21 -4.64
C PHE A 161 5.39 4.42 -4.90
N HIS A 162 5.32 3.38 -5.74
CA HIS A 162 6.49 2.60 -6.14
C HIS A 162 7.54 3.48 -6.83
N LEU A 163 7.13 4.32 -7.77
CA LEU A 163 8.03 5.29 -8.43
C LEU A 163 8.65 6.27 -7.43
N ARG A 164 7.88 6.70 -6.42
CA ARG A 164 8.39 7.57 -5.34
C ARG A 164 9.44 6.87 -4.48
N CYS A 165 9.25 5.59 -4.16
CA CYS A 165 10.25 4.78 -3.47
C CYS A 165 11.54 4.73 -4.28
N GLN A 166 11.47 4.40 -5.58
CA GLN A 166 12.63 4.34 -6.47
C GLN A 166 13.38 5.68 -6.55
N ALA A 167 12.64 6.79 -6.73
CA ALA A 167 13.24 8.13 -6.79
C ALA A 167 13.92 8.52 -5.47
N THR A 168 13.29 8.18 -4.34
CA THR A 168 13.84 8.48 -3.00
C THR A 168 15.06 7.62 -2.69
N GLU A 169 15.04 6.35 -3.09
CA GLU A 169 16.19 5.44 -2.98
C GLU A 169 17.37 5.94 -3.81
N ALA A 170 17.13 6.37 -5.06
CA ALA A 170 18.16 6.95 -5.92
C ALA A 170 18.78 8.22 -5.31
N ARG A 171 17.95 9.11 -4.73
CA ARG A 171 18.42 10.29 -3.99
C ARG A 171 19.31 9.90 -2.82
N LEU A 172 18.87 8.95 -1.99
CA LEU A 172 19.63 8.51 -0.84
C LEU A 172 20.97 7.83 -1.22
N LYS A 173 21.03 7.10 -2.34
CA LYS A 173 22.29 6.58 -2.88
C LYS A 173 23.24 7.71 -3.27
N ASN A 174 22.73 8.78 -3.86
CA ASN A 174 23.55 9.97 -4.15
C ASN A 174 24.03 10.63 -2.85
N GLU A 175 23.19 10.70 -1.82
CA GLU A 175 23.62 11.21 -0.50
C GLU A 175 24.80 10.43 0.05
N ILE A 176 24.71 9.10 0.05
CA ILE A 176 25.78 8.23 0.55
C ILE A 176 27.07 8.42 -0.26
N ALA A 177 26.98 8.66 -1.56
CA ALA A 177 28.14 8.86 -2.43
C ALA A 177 28.78 10.26 -2.35
N LEU A 178 28.08 11.25 -1.79
CA LEU A 178 28.56 12.63 -1.66
C LEU A 178 29.37 12.89 -0.38
N VAL A 179 29.35 11.94 0.57
CA VAL A 179 30.05 12.06 1.85
C VAL A 179 31.31 11.21 1.87
#